data_AF-A0A0M8SWW1-F1
#
_entry.id   AF-A0A0M8SWW1-F1
#
_cell.length_a   1.000
_cell.length_b   1.000
_cell.length_c   1.000
_cell.angle_alpha   90.00
_cell.angle_beta   90.00
_cell.angle_gamma   90.00
#
_symmetry.space_group_name_H-M   'P 1'
#
loop_
_entity.id
_entity.type
_entity.pdbx_description
1 polymer ?
#
loop_
_entity_poly.entity_id
_entity_poly.type
_entity_poly.pdbx_seq_one_letter_code
_entity_poly.pdbx_strand_id
1 'polypeptide(L)' 'MLAPRTDPAQRGRLEKIRDNLLARVAETEREGWLGEVGRLTVSLAGAEDKLAQIDRQSQKATIILGMPTTRSGDVE' A
#
# COMPACT_ATOMS: atom_id res chain seq x y z
N MET A 1 7.41 0.87 -16.96
CA MET A 1 8.15 0.51 -15.73
C MET A 1 7.22 -0.27 -14.82
N LEU A 2 7.52 -1.53 -14.50
CA LEU A 2 6.82 -2.22 -13.41
C LEU A 2 7.26 -1.57 -12.09
N ALA A 3 6.34 -0.94 -11.36
CA ALA A 3 6.61 -0.51 -10.00
C ALA A 3 6.98 -1.74 -9.15
N PRO A 4 7.96 -1.64 -8.23
CA PRO A 4 8.31 -2.75 -7.35
C PRO A 4 7.07 -3.23 -6.62
N ARG A 5 6.90 -4.56 -6.58
CA ARG A 5 5.73 -5.22 -6.00
C ARG A 5 5.85 -5.15 -4.47
N THR A 6 4.97 -4.39 -3.81
CA THR A 6 4.94 -4.29 -2.34
C THR A 6 4.49 -5.61 -1.74
N ASP A 7 5.26 -6.13 -0.78
CA ASP A 7 5.04 -7.40 -0.11
C ASP A 7 3.78 -7.35 0.79
N PRO A 8 2.77 -8.20 0.55
CA PRO A 8 1.54 -8.25 1.36
C PRO A 8 1.79 -8.54 2.85
N ALA A 9 2.85 -9.27 3.21
CA ALA A 9 3.18 -9.55 4.61
C ALA A 9 3.52 -8.26 5.40
N GLN A 10 3.89 -7.18 4.70
CA GLN A 10 4.21 -5.90 5.33
C GLN A 10 2.98 -5.07 5.69
N ARG A 11 1.76 -5.47 5.31
CA ARG A 11 0.52 -4.70 5.53
C ARG A 11 0.36 -4.27 6.99
N GLY A 12 0.50 -5.21 7.93
CA GLY A 12 0.35 -4.90 9.37
C GLY A 12 1.41 -3.95 9.91
N ARG A 13 2.62 -3.92 9.32
CA ARG A 13 3.65 -2.93 9.68
C ARG A 13 3.29 -1.55 9.11
N LEU A 14 2.81 -1.50 7.88
CA LEU A 14 2.40 -0.25 7.22
C LEU A 14 1.20 0.39 7.91
N GLU A 15 0.22 -0.40 8.37
CA GLU A 15 -0.90 0.09 9.20
C GLU A 15 -0.40 0.75 10.48
N LYS A 16 0.52 0.10 11.21
CA LYS A 16 1.14 0.69 12.41
C LYS A 16 1.87 2.01 12.11
N ILE A 17 2.57 2.09 10.98
CA ILE A 17 3.26 3.30 10.55
C ILE A 17 2.23 4.41 10.23
N ARG A 18 1.17 4.10 9.49
CA ARG A 18 0.08 5.02 9.17
C ARG A 18 -0.55 5.60 10.43
N ASP A 19 -0.92 4.73 11.37
CA ASP A 19 -1.59 5.15 12.62
C ASP A 19 -0.67 6.03 13.47
N ASN A 20 0.63 5.72 13.51
CA ASN A 20 1.63 6.57 14.18
C ASN A 20 1.79 7.93 13.49
N LEU A 21 1.83 7.96 12.16
CA LEU A 21 1.92 9.20 11.38
C LEU A 21 0.68 10.08 11.58
N LEU A 22 -0.51 9.51 11.58
CA LEU A 22 -1.76 10.23 11.87
C LEU A 22 -1.74 10.86 13.26
N ALA A 23 -1.31 10.11 14.28
CA ALA A 23 -1.17 10.65 15.63
C ALA A 23 -0.16 11.82 15.68
N ARG A 24 0.94 11.71 14.93
CA ARG A 24 1.98 12.75 14.89
C ARG A 24 1.54 14.00 14.12
N VAL A 25 0.80 13.84 13.03
CA VAL A 25 0.17 14.96 12.29
C VAL A 25 -0.78 15.71 13.21
N ALA A 26 -1.72 15.00 13.87
CA ALA A 26 -2.68 15.62 14.78
C ALA A 26 -1.99 16.39 15.93
N GLU A 27 -0.90 15.84 16.47
CA GLU A 27 -0.13 16.50 17.53
C GLU A 27 0.60 17.76 17.02
N THR A 28 1.23 17.69 15.85
CA THR A 28 1.95 18.84 15.28
C THR A 28 1.02 19.94 14.77
N GLU A 29 -0.17 19.61 14.29
CA GLU A 29 -1.23 20.57 14.00
C GLU A 29 -1.71 21.28 15.27
N ARG A 30 -1.89 20.54 16.37
CA ARG A 30 -2.29 21.08 17.67
C ARG A 30 -1.23 22.01 18.27
N GLU A 31 0.05 21.64 18.17
CA GLU A 31 1.17 22.43 18.69
C GLU A 31 1.59 23.57 17.75
N GLY A 32 0.98 23.68 16.56
CA GLY A 32 1.26 24.74 15.58
C GLY A 32 2.61 24.60 14.88
N TRP A 33 3.21 23.41 14.88
CA TRP A 33 4.51 23.15 14.24
C TRP A 33 4.33 22.78 12.77
N LEU A 34 3.86 23.76 11.99
CA LEU A 34 3.49 23.61 10.58
C LEU A 34 4.64 23.12 9.67
N GLY A 35 5.89 23.36 10.06
CA GLY A 35 7.07 22.91 9.31
C GLY A 35 7.23 21.39 9.25
N GLU A 36 6.74 20.65 10.26
CA GLU A 36 6.86 19.20 10.30
C GLU A 36 5.63 18.49 9.69
N VAL A 37 4.45 19.11 9.78
CA VAL A 37 3.18 18.59 9.26
C VAL A 37 3.30 18.22 7.77
N GLY A 38 3.96 19.06 6.97
CA GLY A 38 4.15 18.80 5.54
C GLY A 38 4.94 17.51 5.26
N ARG A 39 6.03 17.27 5.99
CA ARG A 39 6.85 16.04 5.84
C ARG A 39 6.13 14.80 6.32
N LEU A 40 5.37 14.92 7.42
CA LEU A 40 4.58 13.84 7.96
C LEU A 40 3.43 13.45 7.02
N THR A 41 2.77 14.44 6.41
CA THR A 41 1.67 14.22 5.45
C THR A 41 2.18 13.53 4.17
N VAL A 42 3.34 13.93 3.64
CA VAL A 42 3.97 13.23 2.50
C VAL A 42 4.30 11.78 2.86
N SER A 43 4.81 11.55 4.07
CA SER A 43 5.11 10.20 4.55
C SER A 43 3.85 9.35 4.73
N LEU A 44 2.76 9.96 5.21
CA LEU A 44 1.46 9.32 5.36
C LEU A 44 0.88 8.90 4.01
N ALA A 45 0.86 9.80 3.03
CA ALA A 45 0.42 9.51 1.67
C ALA A 45 1.22 8.33 1.06
N GLY A 46 2.54 8.32 1.26
CA GLY A 46 3.39 7.21 0.82
C GLY A 46 3.12 5.87 1.52
N ALA A 47 2.66 5.88 2.78
CA ALA A 47 2.23 4.68 3.50
C ALA A 47 0.87 4.18 3.00
N GLU A 48 -0.08 5.08 2.77
CA GLU A 48 -1.41 4.78 2.23
C GLU A 48 -1.34 4.22 0.80
N ASP A 49 -0.49 4.79 -0.06
CA ASP A 49 -0.28 4.29 -1.43
C ASP A 49 0.24 2.84 -1.43
N LYS A 50 1.15 2.50 -0.51
CA LYS A 50 1.67 1.14 -0.37
C LYS A 50 0.60 0.17 0.12
N LEU A 51 -0.24 0.58 1.07
CA LEU A 51 -1.39 -0.22 1.52
C LEU A 51 -2.37 -0.45 0.37
N ALA A 52 -2.72 0.59 -0.39
CA ALA A 52 -3.58 0.49 -1.56
C ALA A 52 -2.98 -0.44 -2.64
N GLN A 53 -1.66 -0.44 -2.81
CA GLN A 53 -0.98 -1.36 -3.73
C GLN A 53 -1.06 -2.82 -3.25
N ILE A 54 -0.94 -3.09 -1.94
CA ILE A 54 -1.13 -4.43 -1.37
C ILE A 54 -2.57 -4.88 -1.60
N ASP A 55 -3.55 -4.03 -1.28
CA ASP A 55 -4.97 -4.37 -1.43
C ASP A 55 -5.32 -4.67 -2.90
N ARG A 56 -4.84 -3.86 -3.86
CA ARG A 56 -4.98 -4.13 -5.30
C ARG A 56 -4.32 -5.44 -5.73
N GLN A 57 -3.17 -5.80 -5.16
CA GLN A 57 -2.50 -7.06 -5.47
C GLN A 57 -3.29 -8.26 -4.94
N SER A 58 -3.84 -8.19 -3.73
CA SER A 58 -4.71 -9.22 -3.18
C SER A 58 -5.95 -9.42 -4.05
N GLN A 59 -6.59 -8.33 -4.49
CA GLN A 59 -7.73 -8.40 -5.42
C GLN A 59 -7.34 -9.05 -6.77
N LYS A 60 -6.18 -8.69 -7.33
CA LYS A 60 -5.67 -9.31 -8.56
C LYS A 60 -5.32 -10.79 -8.36
N ALA A 61 -4.74 -11.17 -7.23
CA ALA A 61 -4.46 -12.58 -6.92
C ALA A 61 -5.76 -13.40 -6.79
N THR A 62 -6.79 -12.82 -6.16
CA THR A 62 -8.14 -13.40 -6.09
C THR A 62 -8.78 -13.54 -7.47
N ILE A 63 -8.62 -12.56 -8.36
CA ILE A 63 -9.14 -12.60 -9.75
C ILE A 63 -8.32 -13.56 -10.63
N ILE A 64 -7.02 -13.75 -10.37
CA ILE A 64 -6.13 -14.67 -11.11
C ILE A 64 -6.37 -16.15 -10.73
N LEU A 65 -7.19 -16.45 -9.73
CA LEU A 65 -7.64 -17.82 -9.44
C LEU A 65 -8.99 -18.20 -10.10
N GLY A 66 -9.54 -17.36 -10.98
CA GLY A 66 -10.54 -17.75 -11.96
C GLY A 66 -9.88 -18.32 -13.23
N MET A 67 -9.27 -19.50 -13.13
CA MET A 67 -8.74 -20.34 -14.22
C MET A 67 -7.93 -19.66 -15.35
N PRO A 68 -6.59 -19.81 -15.39
CA PRO A 68 -5.95 -19.98 -16.69
C PRO A 68 -6.31 -21.37 -17.19
N THR A 69 -7.24 -21.47 -18.13
CA THR A 69 -7.29 -22.64 -19.02
C THR A 69 -5.96 -22.63 -19.76
N THR A 70 -5.00 -23.44 -19.29
CA THR A 70 -3.94 -23.91 -20.17
C THR A 70 -4.65 -24.76 -21.21
N ARG A 71 -4.97 -24.17 -22.37
CA ARG A 71 -5.24 -24.95 -23.56
C ARG A 71 -3.90 -25.60 -23.93
N SER A 72 -3.65 -26.74 -23.28
CA SER A 72 -2.88 -27.81 -23.88
C SER A 72 -3.73 -28.28 -25.04
N GLY A 73 -3.34 -27.87 -26.23
CA GLY A 73 -3.98 -28.24 -27.48
C GLY A 73 -2.87 -28.28 -28.50
N ASP A 74 -2.27 -29.45 -28.61
CA ASP A 74 -1.43 -29.90 -29.70
C ASP A 74 -1.94 -29.38 -31.06
N VAL A 75 -1.02 -28.87 -31.89
CA VAL A 75 -1.16 -28.90 -33.34
C VAL A 75 0.22 -29.27 -33.92
N GLU A 76 0.28 -30.56 -34.28
CA GLU A 76 1.10 -31.24 -35.31
C GLU A 76 2.62 -31.00 -35.40
#